data_AF-A0A7C2SNR9-F1
#
_entry.id   AF-A0A7C2SNR9-F1
#
_cell.length_a   1.000
_cell.length_b   1.000
_cell.length_c   1.000
_cell.angle_alpha   90.00
_cell.angle_beta   90.00
_cell.angle_gamma   90.00
#
_symmetry.space_group_name_H-M   'P 1'
#
loop_
_entity.id
_entity.type
_entity.pdbx_description
1 polymer ?
#
loop_
_entity_poly.entity_id
_entity_poly.type
_entity_poly.pdbx_seq_one_letter_code
_entity_poly.pdbx_strand_id
1 'polypeptide(L)' 'MKLEHVECYSGYKANERPLGFSLGDRKFTVKELLDQWYGIDYTYFKVRADDENIYILKYDEHRDEWSLEFFKAREKT' A
#
# COMPACT_ATOMS: atom_id res chain seq x y z
N MET A 1 8.27 6.49 -5.09
CA MET A 1 8.67 7.18 -3.84
C MET A 1 8.73 6.14 -2.72
N LYS A 2 9.79 6.06 -1.90
CA LYS A 2 9.89 5.03 -0.86
C LYS A 2 8.92 5.29 0.29
N LEU A 3 8.32 4.23 0.84
CA LEU A 3 7.51 4.30 2.06
C LEU A 3 8.39 4.02 3.27
N GLU A 4 8.22 4.80 4.34
CA GLU A 4 9.08 4.69 5.53
C GLU A 4 8.70 3.51 6.41
N HIS A 5 7.41 3.22 6.49
CA HIS A 5 6.86 2.11 7.25
C HIS A 5 5.60 1.60 6.58
N VAL A 6 5.41 0.29 6.54
CA VAL A 6 4.18 -0.36 6.09
C VAL A 6 3.81 -1.41 7.14
N GLU A 7 2.61 -1.29 7.67
CA GLU A 7 2.05 -2.28 8.59
C GLU A 7 1.39 -3.37 7.75
N CYS A 8 1.76 -4.63 7.96
CA CYS A 8 1.22 -5.77 7.21
C CYS A 8 0.46 -6.73 8.11
N TYR A 9 -0.62 -7.32 7.60
CA TYR A 9 -1.31 -8.40 8.29
C TYR A 9 -0.49 -9.70 8.24
N SER A 10 0.12 -10.07 9.37
CA SER A 10 0.93 -11.29 9.50
C SER A 10 0.09 -12.51 9.95
N GLY A 11 -0.90 -12.89 9.15
CA GLY A 11 -1.74 -14.07 9.40
C GLY A 11 -1.13 -15.38 8.87
N TYR A 12 -1.57 -16.52 9.42
CA TYR A 12 -1.11 -17.92 9.18
C TYR A 12 -1.09 -18.44 7.73
N LYS A 13 -1.39 -17.60 6.72
CA LYS A 13 -1.25 -17.89 5.29
C LYS A 13 -0.63 -16.68 4.61
N ALA A 14 0.50 -16.90 3.94
CA ALA A 14 1.40 -15.94 3.33
C ALA A 14 0.77 -15.06 2.23
N ASN A 15 -0.16 -14.17 2.61
CA ASN A 15 -0.60 -13.07 1.78
C ASN A 15 -0.39 -11.79 2.60
N GLU A 16 0.81 -11.23 2.54
CA GLU A 16 1.12 -9.93 3.14
C GLU A 16 0.18 -8.88 2.53
N ARG A 17 -0.65 -8.25 3.37
CA ARG A 17 -1.57 -7.20 2.93
C ARG A 17 -1.31 -5.94 3.76
N PRO A 18 -1.18 -4.77 3.12
CA PRO A 18 -0.93 -3.54 3.85
C PRO A 18 -2.19 -3.14 4.63
N LEU A 19 -2.00 -2.89 5.93
CA LEU A 19 -2.97 -2.36 6.87
C LEU A 19 -2.80 -0.85 7.09
N GLY A 20 -1.58 -0.35 6.86
CA GLY A 20 -1.24 1.06 6.99
C GLY A 20 0.12 1.36 6.39
N PHE A 21 0.39 2.63 6.10
CA PHE A 21 1.68 3.06 5.58
C PHE A 21 2.02 4.49 5.97
N SER A 22 3.32 4.83 5.94
CA SER A 22 3.83 6.18 6.21
C SER A 22 4.47 6.79 4.97
N LEU A 23 4.10 8.03 4.66
CA LEU A 23 4.64 8.85 3.58
C LEU A 23 5.19 10.15 4.16
N GLY A 24 6.49 10.18 4.42
CA GLY A 24 7.10 11.20 5.28
C GLY A 24 6.42 11.20 6.66
N ASP A 25 6.17 12.39 7.21
CA ASP A 25 5.58 12.53 8.55
C ASP A 25 4.11 12.11 8.66
N ARG A 26 3.46 11.72 7.56
CA ARG A 26 2.03 11.37 7.53
C ARG A 26 1.83 9.86 7.53
N LYS A 27 0.98 9.40 8.44
CA LYS A 27 0.53 8.01 8.54
C LYS A 27 -0.87 7.86 7.94
N PHE A 28 -1.09 6.76 7.26
CA PHE A 28 -2.35 6.41 6.60
C PHE A 28 -2.77 5.01 7.03
N THR A 29 -4.05 4.85 7.33
CA THR A 29 -4.66 3.54 7.58
C THR A 29 -5.36 3.07 6.32
N VAL A 30 -5.07 1.84 5.90
CA VAL A 30 -5.77 1.21 4.78
C VAL A 30 -7.18 0.84 5.23
N LYS A 31 -8.19 1.51 4.67
CA LYS A 31 -9.61 1.21 4.92
C LYS A 31 -10.11 0.06 4.05
N GLU A 32 -9.64 -0.01 2.81
CA GLU A 32 -10.10 -1.00 1.83
C GLU A 32 -8.97 -1.38 0.87
N LEU A 33 -8.78 -2.68 0.66
CA LEU A 33 -7.95 -3.21 -0.43
C LEU A 33 -8.84 -3.36 -1.68
N LEU A 34 -8.65 -2.47 -2.65
CA LEU A 34 -9.46 -2.40 -3.86
C LEU A 34 -9.02 -3.39 -4.94
N ASP A 35 -7.71 -3.66 -5.02
CA ASP A 35 -7.15 -4.57 -6.01
C ASP A 35 -5.76 -5.06 -5.57
N GLN A 36 -5.34 -6.23 -6.07
CA GLN A 36 -4.01 -6.81 -5.86
C GLN A 36 -3.59 -7.56 -7.13
N TRP A 37 -2.38 -7.28 -7.61
CA TRP A 37 -1.82 -8.00 -8.76
C TRP A 37 -0.32 -8.23 -8.64
N TYR A 38 0.14 -9.30 -9.30
CA TYR A 38 1.52 -9.76 -9.24
C TYR A 38 2.22 -9.42 -10.55
N GLY A 39 3.38 -8.77 -10.44
CA GLY A 39 4.43 -8.78 -11.44
C GLY A 39 5.38 -9.97 -11.24
N ILE A 40 6.49 -9.97 -11.97
CA ILE A 40 7.51 -11.04 -11.85
C ILE A 40 8.21 -11.00 -10.49
N ASP A 41 8.56 -9.80 -10.02
CA ASP A 41 9.34 -9.56 -8.79
C ASP A 41 8.64 -8.61 -7.81
N TYR A 42 7.39 -8.23 -8.13
CA TYR A 42 6.69 -7.17 -7.44
C TYR A 42 5.25 -7.54 -7.20
N THR A 43 4.74 -7.22 -6.01
CA THR A 43 3.30 -7.27 -5.74
C THR A 43 2.77 -5.85 -5.61
N TYR A 44 1.67 -5.57 -6.29
CA TYR A 44 1.01 -4.27 -6.26
C TYR A 44 -0.31 -4.36 -5.51
N PHE A 45 -0.60 -3.31 -4.73
CA PHE A 45 -1.80 -3.19 -3.94
C PHE A 45 -2.45 -1.84 -4.21
N LYS A 46 -3.67 -1.85 -4.72
CA LYS A 46 -4.49 -0.65 -4.82
C LYS A 46 -5.34 -0.54 -3.56
N VAL A 47 -5.18 0.54 -2.81
CA VAL A 47 -5.82 0.72 -1.51
C VAL A 47 -6.58 2.04 -1.46
N ARG A 48 -7.67 2.07 -0.69
CA ARG A 48 -8.28 3.30 -0.19
C ARG A 48 -7.78 3.52 1.23
N ALA A 49 -7.23 4.71 1.50
CA ALA A 49 -6.78 5.09 2.83
C ALA A 49 -7.87 5.86 3.61
N ASP A 50 -7.58 6.20 4.85
CA ASP A 50 -8.51 6.88 5.76
C ASP A 50 -8.87 8.31 5.36
N ASP A 51 -8.00 8.95 4.58
CA ASP A 51 -8.20 10.24 3.92
C ASP A 51 -9.11 10.16 2.67
N GLU A 52 -9.66 8.97 2.39
CA GLU A 52 -10.52 8.64 1.25
C GLU A 52 -9.82 8.69 -0.12
N ASN A 53 -8.50 8.88 -0.14
CA ASN A 53 -7.71 8.86 -1.37
C ASN A 53 -7.34 7.43 -1.77
N ILE A 54 -6.97 7.27 -3.04
CA ILE A 54 -6.53 5.99 -3.60
C ILE A 54 -5.02 5.99 -3.82
N TYR A 55 -4.37 4.90 -3.42
CA TYR A 55 -2.94 4.71 -3.55
C TYR A 55 -2.65 3.37 -4.25
N ILE A 56 -1.59 3.31 -5.04
CA ILE A 56 -0.99 2.06 -5.53
C ILE A 56 0.35 1.89 -4.84
N LEU A 57 0.41 0.91 -3.96
CA LEU A 57 1.62 0.52 -3.25
C LEU A 57 2.27 -0.62 -4.03
N LYS A 58 3.59 -0.58 -4.14
CA LYS A 58 4.41 -1.60 -4.77
C LYS A 58 5.34 -2.19 -3.72
N TYR A 59 5.31 -3.50 -3.59
CA TYR A 59 6.19 -4.29 -2.75
C TYR A 59 7.19 -5.04 -3.62
N ASP A 60 8.48 -4.88 -3.35
CA ASP A 60 9.60 -5.64 -3.92
C ASP A 60 9.93 -6.78 -2.96
N GLU A 61 9.57 -8.01 -3.36
CA GLU A 61 9.71 -9.21 -2.53
C GLU A 61 11.18 -9.61 -2.31
N HIS A 62 12.08 -9.23 -3.22
CA HIS A 62 13.51 -9.57 -3.09
C HIS A 62 14.24 -8.63 -2.14
N ARG A 63 13.81 -7.36 -2.10
CA ARG A 63 14.44 -6.33 -1.28
C ARG A 63 13.71 -6.08 0.04
N ASP A 64 12.51 -6.65 0.20
CA ASP A 64 11.60 -6.35 1.30
C ASP A 64 11.36 -4.83 1.40
N GLU A 65 11.08 -4.21 0.25
CA GLU A 65 10.94 -2.75 0.13
C GLU A 65 9.56 -2.35 -0.40
N TRP A 66 9.00 -1.32 0.23
CA TRP A 66 7.74 -0.72 -0.17
C TRP A 66 7.93 0.65 -0.82
N SER A 67 7.14 0.91 -1.85
CA SER A 67 7.12 2.19 -2.55
C SER A 67 5.73 2.58 -3.02
N LEU A 68 5.50 3.89 -3.11
CA LEU A 68 4.33 4.47 -3.75
C LEU A 68 4.59 4.61 -5.25
N GLU A 69 3.73 3.98 -6.04
CA GLU A 69 3.74 4.02 -7.52
C GLU A 69 2.77 5.07 -8.05
N PHE A 70 1.58 5.18 -7.44
CA PHE A 70 0.55 6.12 -7.88
C PHE A 70 -0.36 6.58 -6.73
N PHE A 71 -0.88 7.80 -6.85
CA PHE A 71 -1.84 8.38 -5.93
C PHE A 71 -2.92 9.15 -6.69
N LYS A 72 -4.16 9.05 -6.22
CA LYS A 72 -5.28 9.86 -6.67
C LYS A 72 -6.04 10.41 -5.46
N ALA A 73 -6.07 11.73 -5.37
CA ALA A 73 -6.92 12.42 -4.40
C ALA A 73 -8.40 12.18 -4.69
N ARG A 74 -9.21 12.06 -3.64
CA ARG A 74 -10.66 12.10 -3.74
C ARG A 74 -11.08 13.46 -4.31
N GLU A 75 -11.95 13.43 -5.31
CA GLU A 75 -12.57 14.64 -5.83
C GLU A 75 -13.53 15.21 -4.78
N LYS A 76 -13.35 16.50 -4.46
CA LYS A 76 -14.28 17.23 -3.61
C LYS A 76 -15.39 17.77 -4.50
N THR A 77 -16.58 17.18 -4.39
CA THR A 77 -17.82 17.74 -4.93
C THR A 77 -18.39 18.76 -3.96
#